data_AF-A0A060C7D9-F1
#
_entry.id   AF-A0A060C7D9-F1
#
_cell.length_a   1.000
_cell.length_b   1.000
_cell.length_c   1.000
_cell.angle_alpha   90.00
_cell.angle_beta   90.00
_cell.angle_gamma   90.00
#
_symmetry.space_group_name_H-M   'P 1'
#
loop_
_entity.id
_entity.type
_entity.pdbx_description
1 polymer ?
#
loop_
_entity_poly.entity_id
_entity_poly.type
_entity_poly.pdbx_seq_one_letter_code
_entity_poly.pdbx_strand_id
1 'polypeptide(L)'
;MNEGVTEGVVDPRAAFVVADILSDANARARTFGTDSVLATRFWSAVKTGTSKDMRDNWVVGWSSRYTVGVWVGNAQGQPMWDVSGTSGAAPVWATLMRYLHRELSSKAPSPPPGWSGGPCVFQRPGKPGLEAARQE
;
A
#
# COMPACT_ATOMS: atom_id res chain seq x y z
N MET A 1 34.48 -8.47 -5.99
CA MET A 1 33.00 -8.33 -6.01
C MET A 1 32.70 -7.19 -5.06
N ASN A 2 32.24 -6.05 -5.56
CA ASN A 2 31.95 -4.90 -4.71
C ASN A 2 30.72 -5.24 -3.88
N GLU A 3 30.88 -5.41 -2.57
CA GLU A 3 29.77 -5.41 -1.63
C GLU A 3 29.08 -4.06 -1.78
N GLY A 4 27.88 -4.06 -2.36
CA GLY A 4 27.11 -2.85 -2.57
C GLY A 4 26.84 -2.20 -1.23
N VAL A 5 27.44 -1.04 -0.98
CA VAL A 5 27.09 -0.19 0.16
C VAL A 5 25.61 0.18 -0.01
N THR A 6 24.78 -0.30 0.91
CA THR A 6 23.35 0.06 0.95
C THR A 6 23.22 1.37 1.71
N GLU A 7 23.24 2.48 0.98
CA GLU A 7 22.98 3.79 1.55
C GLU A 7 21.47 3.96 1.79
N GLY A 8 21.09 4.30 3.02
CA GLY A 8 19.70 4.59 3.36
C GLY A 8 19.27 5.93 2.76
N VAL A 9 18.42 5.89 1.73
CA VAL A 9 17.92 7.10 1.04
C VAL A 9 16.80 7.84 1.79
N VAL A 10 16.20 7.22 2.81
CA VAL A 10 15.10 7.77 3.61
C VAL A 10 15.26 7.42 5.09
N ASP A 11 14.73 8.27 5.98
CA ASP A 11 14.68 7.99 7.41
C ASP A 11 13.87 6.71 7.67
N PRO A 12 14.41 5.72 8.41
CA PRO A 12 13.71 4.46 8.69
C PRO A 12 12.32 4.65 9.33
N ARG A 13 12.13 5.70 10.13
CA ARG A 13 10.84 6.03 10.77
C ARG A 13 9.83 6.51 9.73
N ALA A 14 10.26 7.30 8.74
CA ALA A 14 9.42 7.72 7.64
C ALA A 14 9.01 6.52 6.77
N ALA A 15 9.97 5.65 6.43
CA ALA A 15 9.69 4.42 5.68
C ALA A 15 8.71 3.50 6.43
N PHE A 16 8.87 3.37 7.75
CA PHE A 16 7.97 2.60 8.60
C PHE A 16 6.54 3.13 8.57
N VAL A 17 6.36 4.46 8.71
CA VAL A 17 5.03 5.08 8.64
C VAL A 17 4.37 4.89 7.27
N VAL A 18 5.13 5.03 6.18
CA VAL A 18 4.61 4.77 4.82
C VAL A 18 4.19 3.30 4.67
N ALA A 19 5.00 2.37 5.18
CA ALA A 19 4.69 0.94 5.15
C ALA A 19 3.42 0.62 5.97
N ASP A 20 3.26 1.23 7.14
CA ASP A 20 2.07 1.10 7.99
C ASP A 20 0.81 1.54 7.23
N ILE A 21 0.80 2.78 6.72
CA ILE A 21 -0.30 3.35 5.92
C ILE A 21 -0.63 2.46 4.71
N LEU A 22 0.39 2.05 3.96
CA LEU A 22 0.21 1.25 2.74
C LEU A 22 -0.08 -0.23 3.03
N SER A 23 0.04 -0.69 4.28
CA SER A 23 -0.36 -2.05 4.67
C SER A 23 -1.79 -2.14 5.19
N ASP A 24 -2.36 -1.05 5.70
CA ASP A 24 -3.71 -1.02 6.26
C ASP A 24 -4.82 -1.23 5.19
N ALA A 25 -5.39 -2.44 5.18
CA ALA A 25 -6.49 -2.80 4.29
C ALA A 25 -7.81 -2.08 4.65
N ASN A 26 -8.05 -1.78 5.92
CA ASN A 26 -9.26 -1.08 6.37
C ASN A 26 -9.25 0.38 5.90
N ALA A 27 -8.09 1.04 5.95
CA ALA A 27 -7.93 2.39 5.40
C ALA A 27 -8.29 2.46 3.91
N ARG A 28 -8.08 1.37 3.16
CA ARG A 28 -8.38 1.28 1.72
C ARG A 28 -9.78 0.74 1.40
N ALA A 29 -10.49 0.18 2.37
CA ALA A 29 -11.76 -0.51 2.15
C ALA A 29 -12.84 0.40 1.53
N ARG A 30 -12.82 1.71 1.81
CA ARG A 30 -13.75 2.68 1.19
C ARG A 30 -13.60 2.77 -0.33
N THR A 31 -12.42 2.50 -0.86
CA THR A 31 -12.13 2.61 -2.30
C THR A 31 -12.21 1.25 -2.99
N PHE A 32 -11.73 0.19 -2.34
CA PHE A 32 -11.56 -1.12 -2.98
C PHE A 32 -12.45 -2.24 -2.44
N GLY A 33 -13.31 -1.92 -1.45
CA GLY A 33 -14.08 -2.92 -0.71
C GLY A 33 -13.24 -3.69 0.32
N THR A 34 -13.92 -4.42 1.19
CA THR A 34 -13.30 -5.25 2.24
C THR A 34 -12.71 -6.54 1.70
N ASP A 35 -13.22 -7.04 0.57
CA ASP A 35 -12.74 -8.25 -0.12
C ASP A 35 -11.86 -7.90 -1.34
N SER A 36 -11.03 -6.88 -1.20
CA SER A 36 -10.14 -6.44 -2.28
C SER A 36 -9.07 -7.50 -2.58
N VAL A 37 -8.73 -7.70 -3.86
CA VAL A 37 -7.57 -8.52 -4.27
C VAL A 37 -6.24 -8.02 -3.69
N LEU A 38 -6.19 -6.77 -3.24
CA LEU A 38 -5.03 -6.16 -2.59
C LEU A 38 -4.96 -6.47 -1.08
N ALA A 39 -6.00 -7.08 -0.50
CA ALA A 39 -6.03 -7.51 0.90
C ALA A 39 -5.41 -8.91 1.03
N THR A 40 -4.08 -8.98 1.05
CA THR A 40 -3.34 -10.23 1.19
C THR A 40 -3.51 -10.84 2.59
N ARG A 41 -3.46 -12.18 2.71
CA ARG A 41 -3.49 -12.89 4.00
C ARG A 41 -2.20 -12.80 4.82
N PHE A 42 -1.16 -12.24 4.22
CA PHE A 42 0.14 -11.95 4.84
C PHE A 42 0.42 -10.45 4.76
N TRP A 43 1.37 -9.97 5.55
CA TRP A 43 1.71 -8.55 5.53
C TRP A 43 2.26 -8.13 4.17
N SER A 44 1.66 -7.10 3.58
CA SER A 44 2.19 -6.43 2.41
C SER A 44 1.80 -4.96 2.45
N ALA A 45 2.63 -4.11 1.89
CA ALA A 45 2.30 -2.71 1.63
C ALA A 45 2.14 -2.51 0.13
N VAL A 46 1.07 -1.85 -0.29
CA VAL A 46 0.72 -1.77 -1.72
C VAL A 46 0.07 -0.44 -2.10
N LYS A 47 0.45 0.05 -3.28
CA LYS A 47 -0.10 1.25 -3.87
C LYS A 47 -0.51 1.00 -5.32
N THR A 48 -1.71 1.44 -5.66
CA THR A 48 -2.21 1.50 -7.04
C THR A 48 -1.91 2.85 -7.68
N GLY A 49 -1.78 2.89 -9.00
CA GLY A 49 -1.70 4.12 -9.78
C GLY A 49 -2.38 3.95 -11.13
N THR A 50 -3.04 5.00 -11.61
CA THR A 50 -3.61 5.06 -12.96
C THR A 50 -3.18 6.39 -13.58
N SER A 51 -2.62 6.37 -14.79
CA SER A 51 -2.20 7.60 -15.46
C SER A 51 -3.40 8.39 -16.00
N LYS A 52 -3.18 9.67 -16.28
CA LYS A 52 -4.16 10.53 -16.95
C LYS A 52 -4.52 9.91 -18.31
N ASP A 53 -5.80 9.98 -18.68
CA ASP A 53 -6.37 9.38 -19.90
C ASP A 53 -6.34 7.84 -19.93
N MET A 54 -6.19 7.17 -18.78
CA MET A 54 -6.33 5.70 -18.64
C MET A 54 -5.35 4.89 -19.52
N ARG A 55 -4.13 5.40 -19.74
CA ARG A 55 -3.12 4.71 -20.57
C ARG A 55 -2.32 3.66 -19.81
N ASP A 56 -2.13 3.87 -18.51
CA ASP A 56 -1.26 3.06 -17.67
C ASP A 56 -1.98 2.68 -16.38
N ASN A 57 -1.89 1.41 -16.04
CA ASN A 57 -2.32 0.86 -14.76
C ASN A 57 -1.11 0.26 -14.05
N TRP A 58 -0.82 0.79 -12.86
CA TRP A 58 0.30 0.40 -12.03
C TRP A 58 -0.17 -0.18 -10.71
N VAL A 59 0.52 -1.23 -10.26
CA VAL A 59 0.55 -1.63 -8.86
C VAL A 59 1.98 -1.84 -8.45
N VAL A 60 2.40 -1.16 -7.39
CA VAL A 60 3.69 -1.39 -6.75
C VAL A 60 3.44 -1.75 -5.31
N GLY A 61 4.01 -2.86 -4.87
CA GLY A 61 3.89 -3.30 -3.50
C GLY A 61 5.04 -4.17 -3.08
N TRP A 62 5.21 -4.33 -1.77
CA TRP A 62 6.28 -5.10 -1.20
C TRP A 62 5.84 -5.89 0.04
N SER A 63 6.66 -6.87 0.37
CA SER A 63 6.58 -7.72 1.56
C SER A 63 7.89 -7.62 2.34
N SER A 64 8.07 -8.43 3.37
CA SER A 64 9.36 -8.55 4.06
C SER A 64 10.50 -9.11 3.20
N ARG A 65 10.21 -9.63 1.98
CA ARG A 65 11.18 -10.32 1.13
C ARG A 65 11.21 -9.88 -0.33
N TYR A 66 10.07 -9.44 -0.85
CA TYR A 66 9.90 -9.17 -2.28
C TYR A 66 9.32 -7.78 -2.49
N THR A 67 9.85 -7.09 -3.49
CA THR A 67 9.25 -5.88 -4.06
C THR A 67 8.79 -6.23 -5.46
N VAL A 68 7.52 -5.97 -5.77
CA VAL A 68 6.89 -6.31 -7.05
C VAL A 68 6.22 -5.06 -7.61
N GLY A 69 6.61 -4.68 -8.82
CA GLY A 69 5.95 -3.68 -9.64
C GLY A 69 5.28 -4.35 -10.83
N VAL A 70 4.02 -4.01 -11.09
CA VAL A 70 3.25 -4.47 -12.25
C VAL A 70 2.75 -3.26 -12.99
N TRP A 71 3.00 -3.24 -14.30
CA TRP A 71 2.40 -2.32 -15.25
C TRP A 71 1.53 -3.08 -16.24
N VAL A 72 0.38 -2.49 -16.55
CA VAL A 72 -0.50 -2.93 -17.63
C VAL A 72 -0.86 -1.70 -18.45
N GLY A 73 -0.67 -1.78 -19.75
CA GLY A 73 -0.95 -0.71 -20.68
C GLY A 73 -0.78 -1.15 -22.13
N ASN A 74 -1.29 -0.34 -23.06
CA ASN A 74 -0.99 -0.51 -24.47
C ASN A 74 0.44 -0.01 -24.73
N ALA A 75 1.32 -0.84 -25.29
CA ALA A 75 2.71 -0.45 -25.55
C ALA A 75 2.85 0.78 -26.46
N GLN A 76 1.85 1.04 -27.32
CA GLN A 76 1.78 2.22 -28.19
C GLN A 76 1.15 3.45 -27.51
N GLY A 77 0.84 3.37 -26.21
CA GLY A 77 0.29 4.48 -25.42
C GLY A 77 -1.18 4.79 -25.70
N GLN A 78 -1.94 3.90 -26.34
CA GLN A 78 -3.37 4.10 -26.55
C GLN A 78 -4.14 3.98 -25.22
N PRO A 79 -5.21 4.77 -25.00
CA PRO A 79 -6.07 4.61 -23.83
C PRO A 79 -6.62 3.17 -23.71
N MET A 80 -6.75 2.67 -22.48
CA MET A 80 -7.49 1.45 -22.20
C MET A 80 -8.92 1.81 -21.78
N TRP A 81 -9.90 1.17 -22.40
CA TRP A 81 -11.32 1.32 -22.03
C TRP A 81 -11.68 0.31 -20.95
N ASP A 82 -12.44 0.75 -19.93
CA ASP A 82 -12.92 -0.09 -18.81
C ASP A 82 -11.83 -0.77 -17.94
N VAL A 83 -10.57 -0.31 -17.99
CA VAL A 83 -9.48 -0.84 -17.16
C VAL A 83 -8.94 0.24 -16.21
N SER A 84 -8.99 -0.05 -14.91
CA SER A 84 -8.38 0.74 -13.83
C SER A 84 -7.20 0.01 -13.19
N GLY A 85 -6.46 0.66 -12.28
CA GLY A 85 -5.37 0.01 -11.54
C GLY A 85 -5.81 -1.28 -10.82
N THR A 86 -7.07 -1.34 -10.38
CA THR A 86 -7.68 -2.48 -9.67
C THR A 86 -8.18 -3.59 -10.57
N SER A 87 -8.57 -3.31 -11.81
CA SER A 87 -8.99 -4.34 -12.78
C SER A 87 -7.86 -4.78 -13.73
N GLY A 88 -6.80 -3.98 -13.86
CA GLY A 88 -5.63 -4.27 -14.70
C GLY A 88 -4.46 -4.89 -13.93
N ALA A 89 -3.66 -4.07 -13.26
CA ALA A 89 -2.39 -4.50 -12.65
C ALA A 89 -2.56 -5.21 -11.29
N ALA A 90 -3.61 -4.91 -10.52
CA ALA A 90 -3.81 -5.48 -9.18
C ALA A 90 -3.99 -7.01 -9.15
N PRO A 91 -4.79 -7.65 -10.03
CA PRO A 91 -4.95 -9.11 -10.01
C PRO A 91 -3.66 -9.87 -10.33
N VAL A 92 -2.84 -9.30 -11.23
CA VAL A 92 -1.53 -9.86 -11.60
C VAL A 92 -0.57 -9.76 -10.41
N TRP A 93 -0.49 -8.58 -9.78
CA TRP A 93 0.33 -8.37 -8.58
C TRP A 93 -0.08 -9.33 -7.45
N ALA A 94 -1.38 -9.44 -7.16
CA ALA A 94 -1.89 -10.32 -6.10
C ALA A 94 -1.58 -11.80 -6.37
N THR A 95 -1.66 -12.24 -7.63
CA THR A 95 -1.32 -13.62 -8.00
C THR A 95 0.17 -13.90 -7.83
N LEU A 96 1.04 -12.99 -8.27
CA LEU A 96 2.49 -13.10 -8.06
C LEU A 96 2.85 -13.14 -6.58
N MET A 97 2.32 -12.22 -5.77
CA MET A 97 2.61 -12.18 -4.34
C MET A 97 2.15 -13.45 -3.62
N ARG A 98 0.97 -13.99 -3.96
CA ARG A 98 0.52 -15.29 -3.43
C ARG A 98 1.44 -16.43 -3.83
N TYR A 99 1.92 -16.45 -5.07
CA TYR A 99 2.86 -17.46 -5.54
C TYR A 99 4.21 -17.39 -4.83
N LEU A 100 4.75 -16.17 -4.65
CA LEU A 100 6.02 -15.91 -3.96
C LEU A 100 5.95 -16.28 -2.47
N HIS A 101 4.79 -16.11 -1.85
CA HIS A 101 4.55 -16.43 -0.43
C HIS A 101 3.85 -17.76 -0.18
N ARG A 102 3.82 -18.67 -1.17
CA ARG A 102 3.15 -19.98 -1.01
C ARG A 102 3.80 -20.87 0.06
N GLU A 103 5.11 -20.71 0.29
CA GLU A 103 5.89 -21.49 1.27
C GLU A 103 6.27 -20.66 2.50
N LEU A 104 6.48 -19.36 2.34
CA LEU A 104 6.97 -18.46 3.39
C LEU A 104 6.09 -17.23 3.49
N SER A 105 5.37 -17.07 4.60
CA SER A 105 4.53 -15.89 4.84
C SER A 105 5.38 -14.65 5.15
N SER A 106 4.94 -13.51 4.62
CA SER A 106 5.46 -12.19 5.00
C SER A 106 4.97 -11.78 6.41
N LYS A 107 5.78 -10.98 7.10
CA LYS A 107 5.48 -10.41 8.43
C LYS A 107 5.71 -8.90 8.39
N ALA A 108 4.96 -8.18 9.22
CA ALA A 108 5.15 -6.74 9.38
C ALA A 108 6.56 -6.44 9.92
N PRO A 109 7.19 -5.33 9.49
CA PRO A 109 8.45 -4.88 10.06
C PRO A 109 8.25 -4.47 11.52
N SER A 110 9.29 -4.64 12.34
CA SER A 110 9.32 -4.05 13.68
C SER A 110 9.51 -2.53 13.57
N PRO A 111 8.93 -1.74 14.50
CA PRO A 111 9.19 -0.32 14.55
C PRO A 111 10.70 -0.02 14.68
N PRO A 112 11.22 0.96 13.94
CA PRO A 112 12.62 1.34 14.05
C PRO A 112 12.93 2.04 15.38
N PRO A 113 14.19 2.03 15.84
CA PRO A 113 14.60 2.76 17.05
C PRO A 113 14.19 4.24 17.00
N GLY A 114 13.74 4.77 18.13
CA GLY A 114 13.30 6.17 18.25
C GLY A 114 11.94 6.46 17.59
N TRP A 115 11.23 5.45 17.08
CA TRP A 115 9.82 5.58 16.77
C TRP A 115 8.99 5.63 18.06
N SER A 116 8.22 6.69 18.23
CA SER A 116 7.22 6.82 19.30
C SER A 116 5.84 6.75 18.66
N GLY A 117 5.22 5.58 18.77
CA GLY A 117 3.81 5.41 18.42
C GLY A 117 2.92 6.13 19.43
N GLY A 118 1.78 6.64 18.97
CA GLY A 118 0.77 7.24 19.83
C GLY A 118 -0.57 7.37 19.11
N PRO A 119 -1.69 7.41 19.85
CA PRO A 119 -2.98 7.68 19.24
C PRO A 119 -2.93 9.05 18.56
N CYS A 120 -3.22 9.08 17.26
CA CYS A 120 -3.42 10.34 16.56
C CYS A 120 -4.80 10.88 16.96
N VAL A 121 -4.82 11.79 17.93
CA VAL A 121 -6.05 12.46 18.36
C VAL A 121 -6.27 13.65 17.45
N PHE A 122 -7.32 13.58 16.61
CA PHE A 122 -7.75 14.72 15.83
C PHE A 122 -8.30 15.80 16.78
N GLN A 123 -7.47 16.78 17.14
CA GLN A 123 -7.93 17.95 17.85
C GLN A 123 -8.61 18.90 16.86
N ARG A 124 -9.91 19.13 17.04
CA ARG A 124 -10.57 20.25 16.36
C ARG A 124 -10.09 21.56 17.01
N PRO A 125 -9.61 22.54 16.22
CA PRO A 125 -9.28 23.86 16.76
C PRO A 125 -10.52 24.44 17.47
N GLY A 126 -10.40 24.73 18.77
CA GLY A 126 -11.44 25.42 19.54
C GLY A 126 -12.50 24.57 20.23
N LYS A 127 -12.40 23.23 20.27
CA LYS A 127 -13.30 22.39 21.09
C LYS A 127 -12.51 21.44 22.01
N PRO A 128 -12.67 21.53 23.35
CA PRO A 128 -12.24 20.46 24.25
C PRO A 128 -13.02 19.17 23.91
N GLY A 129 -12.41 18.02 24.19
CA GLY A 129 -12.83 16.70 23.70
C GLY A 129 -14.30 16.30 23.90
N LEU A 130 -14.73 15.41 22.99
CA LEU A 130 -16.02 14.72 22.89
C LEU A 130 -17.28 15.61 22.96
N GLU A 131 -17.78 15.98 21.78
CA GLU A 131 -19.16 16.44 21.61
C GLU A 131 -20.10 15.23 21.78
N ALA A 132 -21.07 15.30 22.70
CA ALA A 132 -22.08 14.26 22.88
C ALA A 132 -22.86 14.04 21.57
N ALA A 133 -23.31 12.79 21.34
CA ALA A 133 -24.04 12.42 20.13
C ALA A 133 -25.22 13.37 19.90
N ARG A 134 -25.28 14.00 18.71
CA ARG A 134 -26.48 14.71 18.28
C ARG A 134 -27.60 13.69 18.14
N GLN A 135 -28.61 13.82 18.99
CA GLN A 135 -29.92 13.22 18.74
C GLN A 135 -30.62 14.08 17.68
N GLU A 136 -30.97 13.44 16.57
CA GLU A 136 -32.05 13.93 15.69
C GLU A 136 -33.41 13.56 16.31
#